data_AF-A0A523U8Q8-F1
#
_entry.id   AF-A0A523U8Q8-F1
#
_cell.length_a   1.000
_cell.length_b   1.000
_cell.length_c   1.000
_cell.angle_alpha   90.00
_cell.angle_beta   90.00
_cell.angle_gamma   90.00
#
_symmetry.space_group_name_H-M   'P 1'
#
loop_
_entity.id
_entity.type
_entity.pdbx_description
1 polymer ?
#
loop_
_entity_poly.entity_id
_entity_poly.type
_entity_poly.pdbx_seq_one_letter_code
_entity_poly.pdbx_strand_id
1 'polypeptide(L)'
;MTTAAEKIRAGLRKLKQGLPVEAFAIAGDPDDPETWKLPHHTRGIFRALSGRLDIESTVDWDRMPAAVAALSPGGYRGQRVDATEEQILQGAHHLATHYRKAGKDLPDTLAALIR
;
A
#
# COMPACT_ATOMS: atom_id res chain seq x y z
N MET A 1 11.60 -27.41 4.22
CA MET A 1 10.32 -27.08 3.53
C MET A 1 10.16 -25.57 3.59
N THR A 2 9.97 -24.89 2.46
CA THR A 2 9.75 -23.42 2.46
C THR A 2 8.33 -23.10 2.91
N THR A 3 8.23 -22.24 3.92
CA THR A 3 7.02 -21.66 4.49
C THR A 3 6.24 -20.82 3.46
N ALA A 4 4.96 -20.57 3.73
CA ALA A 4 4.13 -19.73 2.88
C ALA A 4 4.70 -18.29 2.76
N ALA A 5 5.26 -17.77 3.85
CA ALA A 5 5.91 -16.46 3.88
C ALA A 5 7.14 -16.40 2.95
N GLU A 6 7.96 -17.46 2.89
CA GLU A 6 9.12 -17.51 1.98
C GLU A 6 8.72 -17.52 0.50
N LYS A 7 7.63 -18.22 0.16
CA LYS A 7 7.11 -18.26 -1.21
C LYS A 7 6.55 -16.91 -1.65
N ILE A 8 5.87 -16.22 -0.74
CA ILE A 8 5.37 -14.86 -0.96
C ILE A 8 6.55 -13.92 -1.19
N ARG A 9 7.56 -13.91 -0.30
CA ARG A 9 8.76 -13.07 -0.42
C ARG A 9 9.48 -13.24 -1.76
N ALA A 10 9.59 -14.46 -2.26
CA ALA A 10 10.27 -14.75 -3.51
C ALA A 10 9.57 -14.15 -4.75
N GLY A 11 8.27 -13.88 -4.68
CA GLY A 11 7.48 -13.31 -5.79
C GLY A 11 7.40 -11.78 -5.81
N LEU A 12 7.96 -11.11 -4.80
CA LEU A 12 7.77 -9.67 -4.59
C LEU A 12 8.90 -8.84 -5.20
N ARG A 13 8.54 -7.86 -6.04
CA ARG A 13 9.50 -6.86 -6.51
C ARG A 13 9.75 -5.84 -5.38
N LYS A 14 10.82 -6.05 -4.62
CA LYS A 14 11.24 -5.14 -3.55
C LYS A 14 11.74 -3.80 -4.11
N LEU A 15 11.38 -2.69 -3.48
CA LEU A 15 12.06 -1.41 -3.68
C LEU A 15 13.44 -1.44 -3.01
N LYS A 16 14.32 -0.48 -3.35
CA LYS A 16 15.68 -0.34 -2.79
C LYS A 16 15.74 -0.29 -1.25
N GLN A 17 14.59 -0.07 -0.59
CA GLN A 17 14.42 0.07 0.86
C GLN A 17 13.59 -1.08 1.49
N GLY A 18 13.32 -2.17 0.75
CA GLY A 18 12.89 -3.45 1.33
C GLY A 18 11.38 -3.78 1.24
N LEU A 19 10.48 -2.80 1.15
CA LEU A 19 9.05 -3.07 0.95
C LEU A 19 8.69 -3.18 -0.55
N PRO A 20 7.75 -4.06 -0.95
CA PRO A 20 7.14 -3.97 -2.28
C PRO A 20 6.31 -2.69 -2.38
N VAL A 21 6.23 -2.12 -3.59
CA VAL A 21 5.50 -0.87 -3.84
C VAL A 21 4.02 -0.96 -3.44
N GLU A 22 3.47 -2.16 -3.48
CA GLU A 22 2.09 -2.50 -3.09
C GLU A 22 1.84 -2.43 -1.57
N ALA A 23 2.91 -2.39 -0.76
CA ALA A 23 2.86 -2.36 0.70
C ALA A 23 2.95 -0.94 1.30
N PHE A 24 2.56 0.09 0.54
CA PHE A 24 2.79 1.49 0.90
C PHE A 24 1.96 2.05 2.07
N ALA A 25 1.46 1.19 2.93
CA ALA A 25 0.95 1.56 4.22
C ALA A 25 1.06 0.29 5.06
N ILE A 26 1.34 0.26 6.35
CA ILE A 26 1.93 1.15 7.34
C ILE A 26 3.05 0.26 7.92
N ALA A 27 4.24 0.82 8.17
CA ALA A 27 5.47 0.13 8.59
C ALA A 27 5.29 -1.30 9.16
N GLY A 28 5.82 -2.28 8.41
CA GLY A 28 6.13 -3.64 8.84
C GLY A 28 7.56 -3.96 8.43
N ASP A 29 8.13 -5.02 9.00
CA ASP A 29 9.45 -5.51 8.61
C ASP A 29 9.45 -5.88 7.11
N PRO A 30 10.31 -5.26 6.27
CA PRO A 30 10.40 -5.54 4.84
C PRO A 30 10.70 -7.01 4.51
N ASP A 31 11.28 -7.74 5.46
CA ASP A 31 11.59 -9.15 5.35
C ASP A 31 10.56 -10.05 6.05
N ASP A 32 9.50 -9.50 6.66
CA ASP A 32 8.38 -10.27 7.20
C ASP A 32 7.00 -9.77 6.71
N PRO A 33 6.45 -10.38 5.64
CA PRO A 33 5.15 -10.02 5.08
C PRO A 33 3.96 -10.10 6.05
N GLU A 34 4.05 -10.88 7.13
CA GLU A 34 2.97 -10.97 8.12
C GLU A 34 2.92 -9.71 9.01
N THR A 35 3.99 -8.92 9.05
CA THR A 35 4.03 -7.65 9.77
C THR A 35 3.56 -6.46 8.94
N TRP A 36 3.37 -6.65 7.63
CA TRP A 36 2.96 -5.57 6.72
C TRP A 36 1.53 -5.17 7.03
N LYS A 37 1.34 -3.92 7.43
CA LYS A 37 -0.01 -3.40 7.68
C LYS A 37 -0.61 -2.80 6.43
N LEU A 38 -0.83 -3.64 5.41
CA LEU A 38 -1.45 -3.32 4.11
C LEU A 38 -2.90 -2.82 4.31
N PRO A 39 -3.18 -1.53 4.53
CA PRO A 39 -4.50 -1.13 4.94
C PRO A 39 -5.42 -1.11 3.73
N HIS A 40 -4.94 -0.81 2.52
CA HIS A 40 -5.79 -0.61 1.34
C HIS A 40 -5.94 -1.83 0.43
N HIS A 41 -5.40 -3.00 0.80
CA HIS A 41 -5.65 -4.27 0.11
C HIS A 41 -6.11 -5.36 1.10
N THR A 42 -6.97 -6.26 0.63
CA THR A 42 -7.31 -7.50 1.35
C THR A 42 -6.13 -8.49 1.31
N ARG A 43 -6.17 -9.58 2.10
CA ARG A 43 -5.17 -10.67 2.01
C ARG A 43 -5.10 -11.33 0.62
N GLY A 44 -6.07 -11.06 -0.27
CA GLY A 44 -6.02 -11.48 -1.67
C GLY A 44 -4.80 -10.96 -2.43
N ILE A 45 -4.18 -9.86 -1.97
CA ILE A 45 -2.97 -9.28 -2.55
C ILE A 45 -1.84 -10.29 -2.71
N PHE A 46 -1.66 -11.23 -1.78
CA PHE A 46 -0.63 -12.27 -1.91
C PHE A 46 -0.85 -13.17 -3.13
N ARG A 47 -2.11 -13.41 -3.50
CA ARG A 47 -2.44 -14.14 -4.73
C ARG A 47 -2.17 -13.27 -5.95
N ALA A 48 -2.48 -11.98 -5.91
CA ALA A 48 -2.19 -11.06 -7.00
C ALA A 48 -0.68 -10.93 -7.26
N LEU A 49 0.12 -10.82 -6.19
CA LEU A 49 1.58 -10.80 -6.23
C LEU A 49 2.18 -12.10 -6.81
N SER A 50 1.50 -13.24 -6.63
CA SER A 50 1.87 -14.51 -7.27
C SER A 50 1.35 -14.67 -8.70
N GLY A 51 0.78 -13.62 -9.30
CA GLY A 51 0.20 -13.63 -10.65
C GLY A 51 -1.13 -14.38 -10.77
N ARG A 52 -1.80 -14.67 -9.64
CA ARG A 52 -3.02 -15.50 -9.60
C ARG A 52 -4.31 -14.71 -9.44
N LEU A 53 -4.23 -13.40 -9.25
CA LEU A 53 -5.36 -12.47 -9.19
C LEU A 53 -4.93 -11.15 -9.81
N ASP A 54 -5.91 -10.37 -10.27
CA ASP A 54 -5.67 -8.98 -10.59
C ASP A 54 -5.46 -8.16 -9.31
N ILE A 55 -4.49 -7.25 -9.31
CA ILE A 55 -4.15 -6.46 -8.12
C ILE A 55 -5.28 -5.49 -7.72
N GLU A 56 -5.98 -4.90 -8.69
CA GLU A 56 -7.06 -3.94 -8.42
C GLU A 56 -8.26 -4.64 -7.78
N SER A 57 -8.51 -5.91 -8.13
CA SER A 57 -9.53 -6.74 -7.49
C SER A 57 -9.30 -6.99 -5.99
N THR A 58 -8.09 -6.71 -5.49
CA THR A 58 -7.73 -6.91 -4.09
C THR A 58 -7.82 -5.65 -3.25
N VAL A 59 -8.12 -4.49 -3.86
CA VAL A 59 -8.24 -3.21 -3.15
C VAL A 59 -9.39 -3.26 -2.14
N ASP A 60 -9.09 -2.93 -0.88
CA ASP A 60 -10.04 -2.79 0.21
C ASP A 60 -10.49 -1.32 0.29
N TRP A 61 -11.62 -1.02 -0.37
CA TRP A 61 -12.17 0.33 -0.44
C TRP A 61 -12.67 0.86 0.91
N ASP A 62 -13.05 -0.02 1.84
CA ASP A 62 -13.48 0.38 3.18
C ASP A 62 -12.30 0.89 4.01
N ARG A 63 -11.10 0.40 3.71
CA ARG A 63 -9.87 0.82 4.38
C ARG A 63 -9.04 1.85 3.61
N MET A 64 -9.34 2.08 2.34
CA MET A 64 -8.69 3.11 1.51
C MET A 64 -8.69 4.50 2.16
N PRO A 65 -9.79 5.01 2.77
CA PRO A 65 -9.77 6.31 3.46
C PRO A 65 -8.74 6.40 4.59
N ALA A 66 -8.54 5.31 5.35
CA ALA A 66 -7.55 5.28 6.42
C ALA A 66 -6.10 5.33 5.87
N ALA A 67 -5.85 4.64 4.76
CA ALA A 67 -4.56 4.70 4.06
C ALA A 67 -4.27 6.13 3.53
N VAL A 68 -5.28 6.79 2.95
CA VAL A 68 -5.16 8.19 2.51
C VAL A 68 -4.90 9.13 3.69
N ALA A 69 -5.66 8.98 4.78
CA ALA A 69 -5.50 9.81 5.97
C ALA A 69 -4.10 9.67 6.60
N ALA A 70 -3.50 8.47 6.58
CA ALA A 70 -2.17 8.23 7.11
C ALA A 70 -1.04 9.02 6.39
N LEU A 71 -1.26 9.40 5.12
CA LEU A 71 -0.34 10.25 4.35
C LEU A 71 -0.48 11.74 4.68
N SER A 72 -1.63 12.15 5.21
CA SER A 72 -1.91 13.55 5.53
C SER A 72 -1.05 14.05 6.71
N PRO A 73 -0.82 15.37 6.83
CA PRO A 73 -0.12 15.94 7.99
C PRO A 73 -0.78 15.60 9.34
N GLY A 74 -2.11 15.51 9.38
CA GLY A 74 -2.88 15.12 10.59
C GLY A 74 -2.91 13.61 10.86
N GLY A 75 -2.46 12.81 9.90
CA GLY A 75 -2.39 11.36 10.00
C GLY A 75 -3.76 10.68 10.15
N TYR A 76 -3.72 9.38 10.42
CA TYR A 76 -4.90 8.60 10.79
C TYR A 76 -4.95 8.48 12.31
N ARG A 77 -6.06 8.90 12.93
CA ARG A 77 -6.22 8.96 14.41
C ARG A 77 -5.10 9.73 15.12
N GLY A 78 -4.62 10.81 14.50
CA GLY A 78 -3.55 11.66 15.05
C GLY A 78 -2.13 11.11 14.88
N GLN A 79 -1.96 10.01 14.14
CA GLN A 79 -0.65 9.42 13.84
C GLN A 79 -0.39 9.46 12.34
N ARG A 80 0.65 10.20 11.96
CA ARG A 80 1.17 10.19 10.59
C ARG A 80 2.07 8.99 10.38
N VAL A 81 2.14 8.50 9.15
CA VAL A 81 3.17 7.54 8.77
C VAL A 81 4.56 8.12 9.00
N ASP A 82 5.45 7.33 9.62
CA ASP A 82 6.86 7.65 9.70
C ASP A 82 7.51 7.33 8.34
N ALA A 83 7.65 8.35 7.51
CA ALA A 83 8.14 8.24 6.15
C ALA A 83 8.75 9.57 5.69
N THR A 84 9.70 9.52 4.78
CA THR A 84 10.23 10.72 4.13
C THR A 84 9.18 11.36 3.23
N GLU A 85 9.34 12.64 2.89
CA GLU A 85 8.45 13.33 1.97
C GLU A 85 8.35 12.61 0.61
N GLU A 86 9.49 12.15 0.08
CA GLU A 86 9.53 11.36 -1.16
C GLU A 86 8.70 10.07 -1.06
N GLN A 87 8.82 9.35 0.06
CA GLN A 87 8.02 8.16 0.30
C GLN A 87 6.52 8.51 0.37
N ILE A 88 6.16 9.60 1.04
CA ILE A 88 4.76 10.04 1.12
C ILE A 88 4.20 10.36 -0.27
N LEU A 89 4.98 11.02 -1.13
CA LEU A 89 4.58 11.29 -2.52
C LEU A 89 4.41 10.00 -3.32
N GLN A 90 5.33 9.05 -3.19
CA GLN A 90 5.22 7.73 -3.83
C GLN A 90 3.94 6.99 -3.39
N GLY A 91 3.66 6.99 -2.08
CA GLY A 91 2.41 6.46 -1.53
C GLY A 91 1.18 7.17 -2.08
N ALA A 92 1.21 8.49 -2.19
CA ALA A 92 0.10 9.26 -2.72
C ALA A 92 -0.18 8.93 -4.20
N HIS A 93 0.87 8.83 -5.03
CA HIS A 93 0.75 8.40 -6.43
C HIS A 93 0.23 6.96 -6.56
N HIS A 94 0.69 6.06 -5.69
CA HIS A 94 0.22 4.67 -5.62
C HIS A 94 -1.28 4.61 -5.33
N LEU A 95 -1.74 5.25 -4.25
CA LEU A 95 -3.16 5.28 -3.89
C LEU A 95 -4.00 5.96 -4.99
N ALA A 96 -3.53 7.08 -5.56
CA ALA A 96 -4.21 7.77 -6.64
C ALA A 96 -4.39 6.90 -7.90
N THR A 97 -3.47 5.98 -8.17
CA THR A 97 -3.56 5.05 -9.29
C THR A 97 -4.73 4.10 -9.12
N HIS A 98 -4.99 3.59 -7.91
CA HIS A 98 -6.16 2.76 -7.63
C HIS A 98 -7.47 3.52 -7.88
N TYR A 99 -7.58 4.76 -7.40
CA TYR A 99 -8.76 5.61 -7.65
C TYR A 99 -9.04 5.77 -9.15
N ARG A 100 -8.01 6.15 -9.92
CA ARG A 100 -8.12 6.35 -11.37
C ARG A 100 -8.53 5.08 -12.10
N LYS A 101 -7.90 3.94 -11.81
CA LYS A 101 -8.23 2.65 -12.44
C LYS A 101 -9.64 2.18 -12.10
N ALA A 102 -10.14 2.52 -10.92
CA ALA A 102 -11.51 2.22 -10.51
C ALA A 102 -12.55 3.23 -11.02
N GLY A 103 -12.14 4.28 -11.74
CA GLY A 103 -13.03 5.36 -12.18
C GLY A 103 -13.67 6.13 -11.01
N LYS A 104 -12.97 6.20 -9.87
CA LYS A 104 -13.42 6.92 -8.66
C LYS A 104 -12.77 8.29 -8.57
N ASP A 105 -13.50 9.25 -8.01
CA ASP A 105 -12.98 10.59 -7.75
C ASP A 105 -11.79 10.55 -6.79
N LEU A 106 -10.79 11.38 -7.08
CA LEU A 106 -9.58 11.46 -6.28
C LEU A 106 -9.84 12.31 -5.02
N PRO A 107 -9.55 11.80 -3.80
CA PRO A 107 -9.67 12.59 -2.58
C PRO A 107 -8.77 13.83 -2.57
N ASP A 108 -9.24 14.94 -2.00
CA ASP A 108 -8.51 16.21 -1.91
C ASP A 108 -7.12 16.06 -1.28
N THR A 109 -6.97 15.18 -0.28
CA THR A 109 -5.68 14.88 0.33
C THR A 109 -4.67 14.35 -0.68
N LEU A 110 -5.10 13.44 -1.56
CA LEU A 110 -4.22 12.91 -2.61
C LEU A 110 -3.98 13.96 -3.68
N ALA A 111 -5.02 14.69 -4.10
CA ALA A 111 -4.90 15.77 -5.09
C ALA A 111 -3.91 16.86 -4.64
N ALA A 112 -3.91 17.22 -3.36
CA ALA A 112 -2.98 18.20 -2.80
C ALA A 112 -1.52 17.71 -2.72
N LEU A 113 -1.31 16.40 -2.56
CA LEU A 113 0.01 15.79 -2.46
C LEU A 113 0.67 15.57 -3.83
N ILE A 114 -0.10 15.22 -4.87
CA ILE A 114 0.43 14.86 -6.20
C ILE A 114 0.42 15.99 -7.22
N ARG A 115 0.22 17.22 -6.73
CA ARG A 115 0.17 18.44 -7.55
C ARG A 115 1.50 18.77 -8.22
#